data_AF-A0A2U1VUD5-F1
#
_entry.id   AF-A0A2U1VUD5-F1
#
_cell.length_a   1.000
_cell.length_b   1.000
_cell.length_c   1.000
_cell.angle_alpha   90.00
_cell.angle_beta   90.00
_cell.angle_gamma   90.00
#
_symmetry.space_group_name_H-M   'P 1'
#
loop_
_entity.id
_entity.type
_entity.pdbx_description
1 polymer ?
#
loop_
_entity_poly.entity_id
_entity_poly.type
_entity_poly.pdbx_seq_one_letter_code
_entity_poly.pdbx_strand_id
1 'polypeptide(L)'
;MAANRKNPTADPLQKQQGTVRGRPFEKGKSGNPAGKRSGTKARATLAAEQLLDGEAEAITRKAIDLALAGDTTALRLVMDRIVAPRKDRPVRFALPPMKTADDAASAMAAVAAAVAAGDLTPTEATALANVVETFRRTLETTDLARRVAELESRSS
;
A
#
# COMPACT_ATOMS: atom_id res chain seq x y z
N MET A 1 -49.99 33.25 -66.78
CA MET A 1 -50.52 32.06 -66.08
C MET A 1 -49.38 31.48 -65.27
N ALA A 2 -49.31 31.76 -63.96
CA ALA A 2 -49.85 30.91 -62.88
C ALA A 2 -49.04 29.60 -62.74
N ALA A 3 -48.50 29.17 -61.59
CA ALA A 3 -48.61 29.65 -60.22
C ALA A 3 -47.46 29.08 -59.38
N ASN A 4 -47.05 29.83 -58.36
CA ASN A 4 -46.41 29.37 -57.14
C ASN A 4 -47.23 28.24 -56.47
N ARG A 5 -46.58 27.17 -55.97
CA ARG A 5 -46.98 26.48 -54.72
C ARG A 5 -46.01 25.37 -54.26
N LYS A 6 -45.29 25.70 -53.19
CA LYS A 6 -45.12 24.94 -51.93
C LYS A 6 -44.47 23.54 -51.96
N ASN A 7 -43.33 23.46 -51.27
CA ASN A 7 -42.78 22.27 -50.63
C ASN A 7 -43.86 21.43 -49.91
N PRO A 8 -43.84 20.10 -50.05
CA PRO A 8 -44.61 19.25 -49.17
C PRO A 8 -43.92 19.18 -47.79
N THR A 9 -44.63 19.71 -46.81
CA THR A 9 -44.41 19.59 -45.38
C THR A 9 -44.33 18.12 -44.95
N ALA A 10 -43.19 17.71 -44.40
CA ALA A 10 -43.10 16.52 -43.56
C ALA A 10 -43.60 16.89 -42.14
N ASP A 11 -44.74 16.32 -41.76
CA ASP A 11 -45.33 16.37 -40.42
C ASP A 11 -44.89 15.12 -39.62
N PRO A 12 -45.01 15.09 -38.28
CA PRO A 12 -43.96 15.49 -37.36
C PRO A 12 -43.37 14.29 -36.61
N LEU A 13 -42.11 14.45 -36.18
CA LEU A 13 -41.41 13.75 -35.10
C LEU A 13 -42.24 12.69 -34.36
N GLN A 14 -42.09 11.42 -34.77
CA GLN A 14 -42.45 10.27 -33.96
C GLN A 14 -41.66 10.33 -32.65
N LYS A 15 -42.31 10.81 -31.60
CA LYS A 15 -41.78 10.80 -30.23
C LYS A 15 -41.52 9.35 -29.85
N GLN A 16 -40.24 8.98 -29.80
CA GLN A 16 -39.79 7.75 -29.13
C GLN A 16 -40.41 7.75 -27.73
N GLN A 17 -41.25 6.76 -27.46
CA GLN A 17 -41.88 6.56 -26.16
C GLN A 17 -40.77 6.40 -25.12
N GLY A 18 -40.60 7.42 -24.28
CA GLY A 18 -39.63 7.39 -23.19
C GLY A 18 -39.89 6.17 -22.32
N THR A 19 -38.85 5.36 -22.09
CA THR A 19 -38.89 4.28 -21.11
C THR A 19 -39.45 4.83 -19.80
N VAL A 20 -40.57 4.30 -19.33
CA VAL A 20 -41.19 4.74 -18.07
C VAL A 20 -40.13 4.63 -16.98
N ARG A 21 -39.70 5.78 -16.44
CA ARG A 21 -38.74 5.83 -15.34
C ARG A 21 -39.39 5.06 -14.19
N GLY A 22 -38.76 3.97 -13.74
CA GLY A 22 -39.23 3.20 -12.59
C GLY A 22 -39.37 4.09 -11.35
N ARG A 23 -39.87 3.55 -10.23
CA ARG A 23 -40.05 4.32 -8.98
C ARG A 23 -38.73 4.97 -8.55
N PRO A 24 -38.60 6.32 -8.61
CA PRO A 24 -37.40 6.98 -8.13
C PRO A 24 -37.29 6.81 -6.61
N PHE A 25 -36.07 6.70 -6.09
CA PHE A 25 -35.86 6.70 -4.64
C PHE A 25 -36.32 8.04 -4.04
N GLU A 26 -36.81 8.01 -2.80
CA GLU A 26 -37.14 9.23 -2.07
C GLU A 26 -35.92 10.15 -2.00
N LYS A 27 -36.14 11.46 -2.19
CA LYS A 27 -35.06 12.45 -2.13
C LYS A 27 -34.36 12.36 -0.77
N GLY A 28 -33.07 12.03 -0.78
CA GLY A 28 -32.25 11.87 0.43
C GLY A 28 -32.18 10.45 0.99
N LYS A 29 -32.89 9.46 0.41
CA LYS A 29 -32.77 8.04 0.79
C LYS A 29 -32.18 7.24 -0.36
N SER A 30 -31.01 6.65 -0.12
CA SER A 30 -30.44 5.65 -1.03
C SER A 30 -31.25 4.36 -0.98
N GLY A 31 -31.47 3.71 -2.12
CA GLY A 31 -32.03 2.35 -2.18
C GLY A 31 -31.15 1.29 -1.51
N ASN A 32 -29.90 1.64 -1.19
CA ASN A 32 -29.01 0.85 -0.37
C ASN A 32 -28.41 1.73 0.74
N PRO A 33 -29.05 1.79 1.93
CA PRO A 33 -28.60 2.59 3.07
C PRO A 33 -27.25 2.16 3.65
N ALA A 34 -26.91 0.87 3.53
CA ALA A 34 -25.65 0.31 4.04
C ALA A 34 -24.46 0.50 3.06
N GLY A 35 -24.71 1.06 1.88
CA GLY A 35 -23.71 1.20 0.84
C GLY A 35 -23.28 -0.13 0.21
N LYS A 36 -22.36 -0.07 -0.75
CA LYS A 36 -21.76 -1.30 -1.32
C LYS A 36 -20.97 -2.03 -0.23
N ARG A 37 -20.98 -3.37 -0.25
CA ARG A 37 -20.17 -4.19 0.66
C ARG A 37 -18.70 -3.75 0.56
N SER A 38 -18.05 -3.60 1.71
CA SER A 38 -16.62 -3.27 1.78
C SER A 38 -15.80 -4.24 0.91
N GLY A 39 -14.86 -3.70 0.12
CA GLY A 39 -14.05 -4.47 -0.83
C GLY A 39 -14.67 -4.71 -2.22
N THR A 40 -15.89 -4.22 -2.49
CA THR A 40 -16.49 -4.34 -3.83
C THR A 40 -15.77 -3.43 -4.82
N LYS A 41 -14.98 -4.01 -5.75
CA LYS A 41 -14.36 -3.28 -6.86
C LYS A 41 -15.38 -2.99 -7.97
N ALA A 42 -15.21 -1.86 -8.65
CA ALA A 42 -16.01 -1.56 -9.84
C ALA A 42 -15.60 -2.50 -10.99
N ARG A 43 -16.53 -2.86 -11.88
CA ARG A 43 -16.21 -3.67 -13.08
C ARG A 43 -15.09 -3.06 -13.93
N ALA A 44 -15.07 -1.73 -14.04
CA ALA A 44 -14.02 -1.00 -14.73
C ALA A 44 -12.64 -1.21 -14.07
N THR A 45 -12.57 -1.23 -12.73
CA THR A 45 -11.33 -1.49 -11.99
C THR A 45 -10.84 -2.91 -12.22
N LEU A 46 -11.73 -3.90 -12.20
CA LEU A 46 -11.36 -5.30 -12.48
C LEU A 46 -10.84 -5.48 -13.92
N ALA A 47 -11.49 -4.84 -14.89
CA ALA A 47 -11.04 -4.86 -16.28
C ALA A 47 -9.69 -4.15 -16.45
N ALA A 48 -9.47 -3.03 -15.76
CA ALA A 48 -8.19 -2.33 -15.79
C ALA A 48 -7.07 -3.16 -15.15
N GLU A 49 -7.33 -3.82 -14.02
CA GLU A 49 -6.35 -4.73 -13.38
C GLU A 49 -5.92 -5.84 -14.34
N GLN A 50 -6.89 -6.50 -15.00
CA GLN A 50 -6.61 -7.53 -16.00
C GLN A 50 -5.80 -7.04 -17.20
N LEU A 51 -6.01 -5.79 -17.63
CA LEU A 51 -5.23 -5.18 -18.73
C LEU A 51 -3.82 -4.78 -18.29
N LEU A 52 -3.62 -4.48 -17.01
CA LEU A 52 -2.33 -4.06 -16.47
C LEU A 52 -1.46 -5.25 -16.04
N ASP A 53 -2.05 -6.42 -15.83
CA ASP A 53 -1.33 -7.64 -15.49
C ASP A 53 -0.32 -8.00 -16.61
N GLY A 54 0.97 -7.96 -16.28
CA GLY A 54 2.06 -8.24 -17.20
C GLY A 54 2.61 -7.03 -17.97
N GLU A 55 1.90 -5.90 -17.99
CA GLU A 55 2.32 -4.68 -18.71
C GLU A 55 3.34 -3.83 -17.94
N ALA A 56 3.74 -4.27 -16.74
CA ALA A 56 4.60 -3.51 -15.85
C ALA A 56 5.91 -3.06 -16.51
N GLU A 57 6.59 -3.93 -17.26
CA GLU A 57 7.84 -3.57 -17.95
C GLU A 57 7.60 -2.55 -19.07
N ALA A 58 6.59 -2.78 -19.91
CA ALA A 58 6.28 -1.93 -21.06
C ALA A 58 5.87 -0.51 -20.62
N ILE A 59 5.00 -0.41 -19.61
CA ILE A 59 4.58 0.87 -19.01
C ILE A 59 5.78 1.58 -18.38
N THR A 60 6.64 0.85 -17.67
CA THR A 60 7.84 1.44 -17.05
C THR A 60 8.79 2.00 -18.11
N ARG A 61 9.03 1.26 -19.20
CA ARG A 61 9.88 1.75 -20.30
C ARG A 61 9.29 2.99 -20.95
N LYS A 62 7.99 2.99 -21.21
CA LYS A 62 7.30 4.16 -21.77
C LYS A 62 7.36 5.38 -20.85
N ALA A 63 7.23 5.19 -19.54
CA ALA A 63 7.37 6.26 -18.56
C ALA A 63 8.79 6.86 -18.56
N ILE A 64 9.83 6.03 -18.72
CA ILE A 64 11.21 6.50 -18.86
C ILE A 64 11.36 7.34 -20.13
N ASP A 65 10.86 6.87 -21.27
CA ASP A 65 10.96 7.60 -22.54
C ASP A 65 10.27 8.98 -22.46
N LEU A 66 9.08 9.03 -21.85
CA LEU A 66 8.35 10.29 -21.63
C LEU A 66 9.11 11.23 -20.68
N ALA A 67 9.71 10.67 -19.62
CA ALA A 67 10.52 11.45 -18.69
C ALA A 67 11.75 12.06 -19.39
N LEU A 68 12.44 11.28 -20.22
CA LEU A 68 13.59 11.75 -21.02
C LEU A 68 13.17 12.78 -22.08
N ALA A 69 11.94 12.70 -22.58
CA ALA A 69 11.36 13.70 -23.48
C ALA A 69 10.90 14.98 -22.76
N GLY A 70 11.04 15.06 -21.43
CA GLY A 70 10.76 16.26 -20.64
C GLY A 70 9.36 16.32 -20.01
N ASP A 71 8.61 15.20 -19.99
CA ASP A 71 7.36 15.15 -19.22
C ASP A 71 7.67 15.18 -17.71
N THR A 72 7.30 16.28 -17.06
CA THR A 72 7.55 16.51 -15.63
C THR A 72 6.83 15.52 -14.72
N THR A 73 5.68 15.00 -15.14
CA THR A 73 4.91 14.00 -14.39
C THR A 73 5.61 12.65 -14.44
N ALA A 74 6.07 12.25 -15.63
CA ALA A 74 6.85 11.03 -15.81
C ALA A 74 8.20 11.13 -15.08
N LEU A 75 8.88 12.27 -15.15
CA LEU A 75 10.12 12.55 -14.40
C LEU A 75 9.91 12.37 -12.89
N ARG A 76 8.85 12.95 -12.33
CA ARG A 76 8.54 12.78 -10.91
C ARG A 76 8.31 11.31 -10.55
N LEU A 77 7.53 10.58 -11.35
CA LEU A 77 7.26 9.15 -11.12
C LEU A 77 8.55 8.31 -11.15
N VAL A 78 9.43 8.57 -12.12
CA VAL A 78 10.72 7.88 -12.23
C VAL A 78 11.65 8.25 -11.07
N MET A 79 11.72 9.52 -10.69
CA MET A 79 12.53 9.98 -9.55
C MET A 79 12.03 9.43 -8.22
N ASP A 80 10.72 9.38 -7.99
CA ASP A 80 10.10 8.75 -6.81
C ASP A 80 10.41 7.25 -6.74
N ARG A 81 10.71 6.58 -7.87
CA ARG A 81 11.10 5.16 -7.92
C ARG A 81 12.60 4.93 -7.73
N ILE A 82 13.44 5.80 -8.30
CA ILE A 82 14.91 5.74 -8.18
C ILE A 82 15.35 6.17 -6.77
N VAL A 83 14.78 7.28 -6.29
CA VAL A 83 14.99 7.83 -4.94
C VAL A 83 13.85 7.37 -4.02
N ALA A 84 13.31 6.17 -4.26
CA ALA A 84 12.28 5.62 -3.40
C ALA A 84 12.78 5.63 -1.93
N PRO A 85 11.95 6.08 -0.97
CA PRO A 85 12.29 6.01 0.45
C PRO A 85 12.72 4.58 0.76
N ARG A 86 13.98 4.42 1.20
CA ARG A 86 14.62 3.13 1.49
C ARG A 86 13.93 2.46 2.68
N LYS A 87 12.76 1.85 2.47
CA LYS A 87 11.95 1.31 3.58
C LYS A 87 12.30 -0.12 3.98
N ASP A 88 12.68 -0.99 3.03
CA ASP A 88 12.84 -2.43 3.31
C ASP A 88 14.08 -3.09 2.66
N ARG A 89 15.24 -2.41 2.64
CA ARG A 89 16.48 -3.10 2.22
C ARG A 89 17.05 -3.93 3.37
N PRO A 90 17.56 -5.15 3.11
CA PRO A 90 18.27 -5.92 4.12
C PRO A 90 19.46 -5.11 4.65
N VAL A 91 19.51 -4.96 5.97
CA VAL A 91 20.63 -4.30 6.66
C VAL A 91 21.78 -5.31 6.77
N ARG A 92 22.95 -4.96 6.22
CA ARG A 92 24.16 -5.77 6.36
C ARG A 92 24.87 -5.38 7.66
N PHE A 93 24.42 -5.96 8.76
CA PHE A 93 25.02 -5.77 10.07
C PHE A 93 25.29 -7.11 10.73
N ALA A 94 26.54 -7.35 11.13
CA ALA A 94 26.92 -8.54 11.87
C ALA A 94 26.52 -8.36 13.34
N LEU A 95 25.28 -8.73 13.66
CA LEU A 95 24.79 -8.69 15.03
C LEU A 95 25.57 -9.71 15.88
N PRO A 96 26.17 -9.30 17.01
CA PRO A 96 26.83 -10.23 17.92
C PRO A 96 25.88 -11.34 18.38
N PRO A 97 26.38 -12.58 18.60
CA PRO A 97 25.54 -13.65 19.11
C PRO A 97 25.02 -13.30 20.51
N MET A 98 23.72 -13.46 20.73
CA MET A 98 23.09 -13.19 22.02
C MET A 98 22.59 -14.48 22.66
N LYS A 99 22.98 -14.73 23.91
CA LYS A 99 22.52 -15.86 24.73
C LYS A 99 22.00 -15.41 26.10
N THR A 100 22.51 -14.28 26.59
CA THR A 100 22.23 -13.71 27.90
C THR A 100 21.73 -12.27 27.79
N ALA A 101 21.25 -11.71 28.89
CA ALA A 101 20.88 -10.30 28.96
C ALA A 101 22.09 -9.35 28.75
N ASP A 102 23.27 -9.74 29.23
CA ASP A 102 24.50 -8.96 29.03
C ASP A 102 24.94 -8.93 27.57
N ASP A 103 24.67 -10.00 26.82
CA ASP A 103 24.91 -10.03 25.37
C ASP A 103 24.00 -9.06 24.62
N ALA A 104 22.78 -8.81 25.12
CA ALA A 104 21.88 -7.82 24.53
C ALA A 104 22.44 -6.40 24.71
N ALA A 105 23.05 -6.09 25.85
CA ALA A 105 23.74 -4.82 26.06
C ALA A 105 24.95 -4.68 25.12
N SER A 106 25.72 -5.75 24.95
CA SER A 106 26.86 -5.79 24.01
C SER A 106 26.42 -5.61 22.55
N ALA A 107 25.30 -6.21 22.16
CA ALA A 107 24.71 -6.03 20.83
C ALA A 107 24.25 -4.57 20.61
N MET A 108 23.62 -3.95 21.61
CA MET A 108 23.23 -2.53 21.53
C MET A 108 24.45 -1.59 21.43
N ALA A 109 25.54 -1.89 22.12
CA ALA A 109 26.78 -1.14 21.99
C ALA A 109 27.37 -1.23 20.57
N ALA A 110 27.35 -2.42 19.96
CA ALA A 110 27.79 -2.61 18.58
C ALA A 110 26.91 -1.83 17.58
N VAL A 111 25.59 -1.81 17.78
CA VAL A 111 24.66 -1.01 16.96
C VAL A 111 24.97 0.48 17.09
N ALA A 112 25.18 0.99 18.31
CA ALA A 112 25.52 2.40 18.54
C ALA A 112 26.85 2.79 17.87
N ALA A 113 27.86 1.93 17.96
CA ALA A 113 29.15 2.15 17.30
C ALA A 113 29.02 2.22 15.78
N ALA A 114 28.23 1.33 15.17
CA ALA A 114 28.01 1.33 13.72
C ALA A 114 27.23 2.57 13.23
N VAL A 115 26.31 3.10 14.05
CA VAL A 115 25.67 4.41 13.76
C VAL A 115 26.70 5.54 13.81
N ALA A 116 27.55 5.56 14.84
CA ALA A 116 28.58 6.58 14.98
C ALA A 116 29.61 6.54 13.84
N ALA A 117 29.91 5.35 13.31
CA ALA A 117 30.77 5.16 12.14
C ALA A 117 30.09 5.51 10.80
N GLY A 118 28.76 5.66 10.78
CA GLY A 118 27.99 5.92 9.56
C GLY A 118 27.68 4.67 8.73
N ASP A 119 28.00 3.48 9.23
CA ASP A 119 27.68 2.20 8.60
C ASP A 119 26.19 1.86 8.70
N LEU A 120 25.52 2.39 9.73
CA LEU A 120 24.09 2.29 9.93
C LEU A 120 23.44 3.67 10.01
N THR A 121 22.25 3.78 9.43
CA THR A 121 21.38 4.93 9.67
C THR A 121 20.68 4.82 11.04
N PRO A 122 20.25 5.94 11.65
CA PRO A 122 19.46 5.91 12.88
C PRO A 122 18.15 5.10 12.77
N THR A 123 17.54 5.08 11.57
CA THR A 123 16.33 4.30 11.31
C THR A 123 16.63 2.79 11.32
N GLU A 124 17.71 2.36 10.67
CA GLU A 124 18.13 0.95 10.68
C GLU A 124 18.52 0.50 12.10
N ALA A 125 19.20 1.38 12.85
CA ALA A 125 19.54 1.12 14.25
C ALA A 125 18.31 0.94 15.14
N THR A 126 17.27 1.76 14.96
CA THR A 126 15.99 1.59 15.66
C THR A 126 15.37 0.23 15.36
N ALA A 127 15.40 -0.20 14.10
CA ALA A 127 14.88 -1.52 13.71
C ALA A 127 15.67 -2.67 14.37
N LEU A 128 17.00 -2.58 14.40
CA LEU A 128 17.85 -3.56 15.08
C LEU A 128 17.67 -3.55 16.60
N ALA A 129 17.52 -2.38 17.21
CA ALA A 129 17.27 -2.24 18.64
C ALA A 129 15.99 -2.96 19.06
N ASN A 130 14.93 -2.89 18.24
CA ASN A 130 13.69 -3.60 18.49
C ASN A 130 13.86 -5.13 18.45
N VAL A 131 14.71 -5.65 17.57
CA VAL A 131 15.05 -7.09 17.53
C VAL A 131 15.77 -7.50 18.82
N VAL A 132 16.75 -6.71 19.25
CA VAL A 132 17.51 -6.97 20.49
C VAL A 132 16.60 -6.91 21.73
N GLU A 133 15.71 -5.91 21.81
CA GLU A 133 14.76 -5.78 22.91
C GLU A 133 13.75 -6.93 22.95
N THR A 134 13.28 -7.38 21.79
CA THR A 134 12.38 -8.54 21.70
C THR A 134 13.07 -9.79 22.22
N PHE A 135 14.33 -10.02 21.83
CA PHE A 135 15.13 -11.13 22.34
C PHE A 135 15.30 -11.08 23.86
N ARG A 136 15.65 -9.91 24.41
CA ARG A 136 15.80 -9.70 25.86
C ARG A 136 14.51 -10.03 26.62
N ARG A 137 13.35 -9.56 26.14
CA ARG A 137 12.03 -9.85 26.73
C ARG A 137 11.70 -11.35 26.70
N THR A 138 12.00 -12.02 25.58
CA THR A 138 11.79 -13.47 25.48
C THR A 138 12.64 -14.21 26.49
N LEU A 139 13.93 -13.87 26.62
CA LEU A 139 14.81 -14.46 27.62
C LEU A 139 14.27 -14.27 29.05
N GLU A 140 13.90 -13.05 29.44
CA GLU A 140 13.35 -12.78 30.78
C GLU A 140 12.08 -13.58 31.04
N THR A 141 11.19 -13.67 30.05
CA THR A 141 9.96 -14.45 30.18
C THR A 141 10.26 -15.94 30.42
N THR A 142 11.22 -16.49 29.67
CA THR A 142 11.63 -17.89 29.84
C THR A 142 12.34 -18.15 31.17
N ASP A 143 13.17 -17.21 31.64
CA ASP A 143 13.89 -17.34 32.91
C ASP A 143 12.94 -17.26 34.10
N LEU A 144 12.02 -16.30 34.09
CA LEU A 144 11.00 -16.15 35.12
C LEU A 144 10.07 -17.36 35.17
N ALA A 145 9.61 -17.87 34.03
CA ALA A 145 8.78 -19.08 33.98
C ALA A 145 9.49 -20.29 34.61
N ARG A 146 10.79 -20.47 34.32
CA ARG A 146 11.60 -21.53 34.91
C ARG A 146 11.72 -21.39 36.43
N ARG A 147 12.04 -20.19 36.91
CA ARG A 147 12.18 -19.91 38.36
C ARG A 147 10.88 -20.11 39.13
N VAL A 148 9.74 -19.74 38.53
CA VAL A 148 8.41 -19.99 39.13
C VAL A 148 8.15 -21.49 39.24
N ALA A 149 8.39 -22.27 38.18
CA ALA A 149 8.20 -23.73 38.22
C ALA A 149 9.11 -24.42 39.27
N GLU A 150 10.36 -23.98 39.40
CA GLU A 150 11.28 -24.47 40.44
C GLU A 150 10.77 -24.18 41.85
N LEU A 151 10.22 -22.99 42.09
CA LEU A 151 9.64 -22.62 43.39
C LEU A 151 8.36 -23.39 43.69
N GLU A 152 7.46 -23.54 42.72
CA GLU A 152 6.23 -24.33 42.87
C GLU A 152 6.52 -25.80 43.19
N SER A 153 7.55 -26.38 42.55
CA SER A 153 7.99 -27.76 42.82
C SER A 153 8.60 -27.97 44.20
N ARG A 154 9.11 -26.91 44.84
CA ARG A 154 9.67 -26.94 46.21
C ARG A 154 8.64 -26.67 47.30
N SER A 155 7.52 -26.05 46.93
CA SER A 155 6.43 -25.72 47.84
C SER A 155 5.26 -26.73 47.81
N SER A 156 5.31 -27.73 46.92
CA SER A 156 4.48 -28.95 46.95
C SER A 156 5.25 -30.11 47.57
#